data_AF-A0A353S876-F1
#
_entry.id   AF-A0A353S876-F1
#
_cell.length_a   1.000
_cell.length_b   1.000
_cell.length_c   1.000
_cell.angle_alpha   90.00
_cell.angle_beta   90.00
_cell.angle_gamma   90.00
#
_symmetry.space_group_name_H-M   'P 1'
#
loop_
_entity.id
_entity.type
_entity.pdbx_description
1 polymer ?
#
loop_
_entity_poly.entity_id
_entity_poly.type
_entity_poly.pdbx_seq_one_letter_code
_entity_poly.pdbx_strand_id
1 'polypeptide(L)'
;MDANTSSFTHCISLGCACRMGWSMAAYGLRSFSSPFDWIVSPLGAVLRTIESGFADFMKRENLCPEPENPAVFRDTKYDFVFVHDIQESLEADYEDIRRKYARRASRFLEAAKEPTVFFRYVRDNEEIRYIQENRCRIESTIKKLNPRNEIIFFPPSTGNVNYVSAFSTPLFDDKVSFDAVLPPEKRLQNIRFFLTSNLLKYNPTYSLIFPPFRDYAAENFLAGKSWFIWGTGRHGDRIKALLQEQGIRIEGFIDSAPEKQGKEFCGKTICSWDDVAGEARNLFIAIMDKEAREHIKALVRASDMRSPGAGTEIYDMEDLNKQLAGLSDSEILAMLSKDSGKHPGVPAASPPASLEK
;
A
#
# COMPACT_ATOMS: atom_id res chain seq x y z
N MET A 1 1.62 19.64 27.39
CA MET A 1 2.57 18.66 26.82
C MET A 1 3.79 19.45 26.43
N ASP A 2 4.85 19.35 27.22
CA ASP A 2 6.07 20.12 27.01
C ASP A 2 6.86 19.56 25.83
N ALA A 3 7.44 20.46 25.05
CA ALA A 3 8.22 20.23 23.84
C ALA A 3 9.59 19.60 24.14
N ASN A 4 9.58 18.37 24.64
CA ASN A 4 10.74 17.48 24.60
C ASN A 4 10.43 16.40 23.55
N THR A 5 10.70 16.73 22.28
CA THR A 5 10.40 15.95 21.07
C THR A 5 11.19 14.64 21.04
N SER A 6 10.72 13.71 21.84
CA SER A 6 11.17 12.33 21.86
C SER A 6 10.44 11.59 20.74
N SER A 7 10.86 11.81 19.48
CA SER A 7 10.31 11.05 18.34
C SER A 7 10.61 9.56 18.50
N PHE A 8 9.69 8.71 18.06
CA PHE A 8 9.92 7.27 18.05
C PHE A 8 10.94 6.92 16.95
N THR A 9 11.75 5.88 17.19
CA THR A 9 12.64 5.33 16.17
C THR A 9 11.84 4.46 15.20
N HIS A 10 10.92 3.64 15.72
CA HIS A 10 10.14 2.69 14.95
C HIS A 10 8.64 2.83 15.21
N CYS A 11 7.86 2.44 14.21
CA CYS A 11 6.41 2.34 14.26
C CYS A 11 6.02 0.98 13.69
N ILE A 12 5.39 0.14 14.53
CA ILE A 12 5.19 -1.30 14.27
C ILE A 12 3.73 -1.69 14.50
N SER A 13 3.15 -2.49 13.61
CA SER A 13 1.80 -3.04 13.82
C SER A 13 1.81 -4.23 14.79
N LEU A 14 0.78 -4.33 15.62
CA LEU A 14 0.41 -5.52 16.39
C LEU A 14 -0.77 -6.27 15.77
N GLY A 15 -1.11 -5.98 14.51
CA GLY A 15 -2.06 -6.74 13.72
C GLY A 15 -3.53 -6.49 14.06
N CYS A 16 -4.29 -7.59 14.19
CA CYS A 16 -5.75 -7.72 14.16
C CYS A 16 -6.34 -7.78 12.75
N ALA A 17 -5.85 -6.95 11.83
CA ALA A 17 -6.34 -6.90 10.46
C ALA A 17 -5.23 -6.43 9.51
N CYS A 18 -5.15 -7.01 8.31
CA CYS A 18 -4.21 -6.60 7.27
C CYS A 18 -4.28 -5.09 6.94
N ARG A 19 -5.47 -4.51 7.11
CA ARG A 19 -5.74 -3.09 6.97
C ARG A 19 -4.87 -2.20 7.86
N MET A 20 -4.47 -2.67 9.05
CA MET A 20 -3.59 -1.92 9.94
C MET A 20 -2.20 -1.72 9.31
N GLY A 21 -1.59 -2.81 8.84
CA GLY A 21 -0.30 -2.75 8.15
C GLY A 21 -0.34 -1.92 6.87
N TRP A 22 -1.44 -2.02 6.11
CA TRP A 22 -1.65 -1.22 4.92
C TRP A 22 -1.84 0.29 5.23
N SER A 23 -2.64 0.62 6.24
CA SER A 23 -2.86 2.01 6.66
C SER A 23 -1.58 2.64 7.19
N MET A 24 -0.79 1.93 7.99
CA MET A 24 0.52 2.42 8.43
C MET A 24 1.46 2.66 7.26
N ALA A 25 1.42 1.83 6.23
CA ALA A 25 2.23 2.02 5.05
C ALA A 25 1.82 3.28 4.27
N ALA A 26 0.51 3.55 4.17
CA ALA A 26 -0.06 4.75 3.54
C ALA A 26 0.50 6.05 4.11
N TYR A 27 0.63 6.15 5.44
CA TYR A 27 1.10 7.37 6.09
C TYR A 27 2.60 7.34 6.43
N GLY A 28 3.37 6.40 5.87
CA GLY A 28 4.80 6.26 6.17
C GLY A 28 5.12 5.88 7.62
N LEU A 29 4.11 5.45 8.38
CA LEU A 29 4.27 4.97 9.74
C LEU A 29 4.74 3.53 9.80
N ARG A 30 4.82 2.80 8.69
CA ARG A 30 5.29 1.42 8.76
C ARG A 30 6.80 1.34 8.56
N SER A 31 7.54 1.11 9.64
CA SER A 31 9.00 0.89 9.58
C SER A 31 9.37 -0.35 8.77
N PHE A 32 8.60 -1.45 8.91
CA PHE A 32 8.75 -2.68 8.15
C PHE A 32 7.50 -3.56 8.34
N SER A 33 7.36 -4.63 7.53
CA SER A 33 6.30 -5.62 7.77
C SER A 33 6.59 -6.45 9.03
N SER A 34 5.79 -6.26 10.07
CA SER A 34 5.91 -6.98 11.34
C SER A 34 5.36 -8.42 11.24
N PRO A 35 5.59 -9.27 12.26
CA PRO A 35 4.97 -10.60 12.35
C PRO A 35 3.43 -10.57 12.37
N PHE A 36 2.81 -9.46 12.75
CA PHE A 36 1.37 -9.38 12.94
C PHE A 36 0.63 -8.59 11.85
N ASP A 37 1.36 -7.94 10.94
CA ASP A 37 0.82 -7.05 9.90
C ASP A 37 -0.27 -7.67 9.04
N TRP A 38 -0.18 -8.97 8.77
CA TRP A 38 -0.92 -9.65 7.71
C TRP A 38 -1.81 -10.79 8.22
N ILE A 39 -2.00 -10.85 9.54
CA ILE A 39 -2.71 -11.93 10.20
C ILE A 39 -3.84 -11.37 11.05
N VAL A 40 -4.90 -12.16 11.20
CA VAL A 40 -5.89 -11.92 12.24
C VAL A 40 -5.31 -12.47 13.53
N SER A 41 -5.26 -11.65 14.57
CA SER A 41 -4.64 -12.01 15.83
C SER A 41 -5.44 -11.49 17.01
N PRO A 42 -5.69 -12.28 18.07
CA PRO A 42 -6.19 -11.77 19.34
C PRO A 42 -5.10 -11.04 20.13
N LEU A 43 -5.38 -9.88 20.74
CA LEU A 43 -4.36 -9.12 21.48
C LEU A 43 -3.72 -9.94 22.61
N GLY A 44 -4.52 -10.72 23.36
CA GLY A 44 -3.96 -11.56 24.43
C GLY A 44 -2.94 -12.59 23.94
N ALA A 45 -3.11 -13.12 22.74
CA ALA A 45 -2.16 -14.03 22.11
C ALA A 45 -0.91 -13.30 21.59
N VAL A 46 -1.08 -12.09 21.04
CA VAL A 46 0.05 -11.21 20.67
C VAL A 46 0.93 -10.92 21.88
N LEU A 47 0.34 -10.55 23.02
CA LEU A 47 1.08 -10.28 24.26
C LEU A 47 1.87 -11.52 24.72
N ARG A 48 1.24 -12.70 24.77
CA ARG A 48 1.93 -13.97 25.11
C ARG A 48 3.10 -14.28 24.18
N THR A 49 2.93 -13.99 22.89
CA THR A 49 3.97 -14.21 21.88
C THR A 49 5.16 -13.27 22.12
N ILE A 50 4.91 -12.00 22.45
CA ILE A 50 5.97 -11.03 22.80
C ILE A 50 6.64 -11.41 24.12
N GLU A 51 5.86 -11.75 25.15
CA GLU A 51 6.34 -12.13 26.49
C GLU A 51 7.32 -13.30 26.43
N SER A 52 7.03 -14.30 25.58
CA SER A 52 7.84 -15.50 25.34
C SER A 52 8.96 -15.30 24.30
N GLY A 53 9.09 -14.11 23.72
CA GLY A 53 10.09 -13.86 22.67
C GLY A 53 9.88 -14.69 21.41
N PHE A 54 8.62 -14.94 21.04
CA PHE A 54 8.22 -15.72 19.86
C PHE A 54 8.61 -17.21 19.89
N ALA A 55 8.91 -17.79 21.07
CA ALA A 55 9.43 -19.16 21.19
C ALA A 55 8.55 -20.25 20.53
N ASP A 56 7.23 -20.06 20.53
CA ASP A 56 6.27 -21.03 19.97
C ASP A 56 5.64 -20.58 18.65
N PHE A 57 6.02 -19.41 18.14
CA PHE A 57 5.44 -18.83 16.94
C PHE A 57 5.89 -19.62 15.70
N MET A 58 4.93 -20.02 14.84
CA MET A 58 5.18 -20.78 13.60
C MET A 58 5.75 -22.20 13.80
N LYS A 59 5.56 -22.81 14.97
CA LYS A 59 5.86 -24.24 15.18
C LYS A 59 4.91 -25.09 14.36
N ARG A 60 5.46 -26.03 13.56
CA ARG A 60 4.68 -26.85 12.64
C ARG A 60 3.51 -27.56 13.32
N GLU A 61 3.72 -28.11 14.52
CA GLU A 61 2.68 -28.84 15.26
C GLU A 61 1.45 -27.98 15.63
N ASN A 62 1.59 -26.65 15.65
CA ASN A 62 0.48 -25.74 15.97
C ASN A 62 -0.25 -25.28 14.71
N LEU A 63 0.23 -25.59 13.50
CA LEU A 63 -0.35 -25.05 12.26
C LEU A 63 -1.27 -26.07 11.59
N CYS A 64 -2.49 -25.63 11.30
CA CYS A 64 -3.50 -26.43 10.61
C CYS A 64 -4.11 -25.61 9.45
N PRO A 65 -4.21 -26.16 8.23
CA PRO A 65 -4.97 -25.51 7.18
C PRO A 65 -6.45 -25.43 7.56
N GLU A 66 -7.14 -24.38 7.11
CA GLU A 66 -8.59 -24.28 7.27
C GLU A 66 -9.28 -25.24 6.27
N PRO A 67 -10.22 -26.09 6.72
CA PRO A 67 -10.86 -27.08 5.85
C PRO A 67 -11.59 -26.46 4.65
N GLU A 68 -12.24 -25.31 4.85
CA GLU A 68 -13.04 -24.64 3.84
C GLU A 68 -12.21 -23.77 2.89
N ASN A 69 -10.97 -23.43 3.26
CA ASN A 69 -10.09 -22.60 2.45
C ASN A 69 -8.62 -23.02 2.62
N PRO A 70 -8.11 -23.90 1.75
CA PRO A 70 -6.71 -24.37 1.80
C PRO A 70 -5.65 -23.28 1.63
N ALA A 71 -6.01 -22.08 1.19
CA ALA A 71 -5.10 -20.93 1.14
C ALA A 71 -4.96 -20.21 2.50
N VAL A 72 -5.73 -20.63 3.51
CA VAL A 72 -5.71 -20.11 4.87
C VAL A 72 -5.24 -21.20 5.82
N PHE A 73 -4.44 -20.82 6.81
CA PHE A 73 -4.10 -21.70 7.92
C PHE A 73 -4.15 -20.96 9.25
N ARG A 74 -4.30 -21.72 10.32
CA ARG A 74 -4.43 -21.23 11.69
C ARG A 74 -3.33 -21.80 12.58
N ASP A 75 -2.81 -20.96 13.48
CA ASP A 75 -2.09 -21.39 14.66
C ASP A 75 -3.10 -21.76 15.75
N THR A 76 -3.21 -23.05 16.07
CA THR A 76 -4.18 -23.59 17.03
C THR A 76 -3.85 -23.25 18.48
N LYS A 77 -2.60 -22.85 18.78
CA LYS A 77 -2.16 -22.48 20.14
C LYS A 77 -2.53 -21.02 20.47
N TYR A 78 -2.37 -20.13 19.49
CA TYR A 78 -2.55 -18.68 19.67
C TYR A 78 -3.78 -18.12 18.97
N ASP A 79 -4.47 -18.93 18.17
CA ASP A 79 -5.61 -18.53 17.37
C ASP A 79 -5.28 -17.44 16.34
N PHE A 80 -4.06 -17.51 15.78
CA PHE A 80 -3.65 -16.63 14.68
C PHE A 80 -4.12 -17.19 13.35
N VAL A 81 -4.69 -16.35 12.50
CA VAL A 81 -5.17 -16.74 11.16
C VAL A 81 -4.33 -16.05 10.09
N PHE A 82 -3.76 -16.86 9.21
CA PHE A 82 -2.87 -16.44 8.12
C PHE A 82 -3.60 -16.62 6.79
N VAL A 83 -3.85 -15.52 6.09
CA VAL A 83 -4.75 -15.50 4.92
C VAL A 83 -4.04 -15.17 3.59
N HIS A 84 -2.72 -14.96 3.63
CA HIS A 84 -1.97 -14.41 2.49
C HIS A 84 -0.68 -15.18 2.15
N ASP A 85 -0.35 -16.23 2.90
CA ASP A 85 0.99 -16.79 2.87
C ASP A 85 1.13 -18.09 2.05
N ILE A 86 0.03 -18.81 1.81
CA ILE A 86 0.03 -20.02 1.00
C ILE A 86 0.01 -19.64 -0.49
N GLN A 87 0.89 -20.26 -1.28
CA GLN A 87 0.92 -20.20 -2.74
C GLN A 87 0.45 -21.53 -3.34
N GLU A 88 0.90 -22.65 -2.78
CA GLU A 88 0.54 -24.00 -3.23
C GLU A 88 -0.19 -24.77 -2.12
N SER A 89 0.48 -24.94 -0.98
CA SER A 89 -0.08 -25.63 0.19
C SER A 89 0.73 -25.30 1.44
N LEU A 90 0.12 -25.48 2.63
CA LEU A 90 0.84 -25.28 3.88
C LEU A 90 2.12 -26.14 3.95
N GLU A 91 2.09 -27.39 3.49
CA GLU A 91 3.28 -28.25 3.54
C GLU A 91 4.39 -27.78 2.61
N ALA A 92 4.05 -27.45 1.35
CA ALA A 92 5.02 -27.01 0.37
C ALA A 92 5.66 -25.68 0.78
N ASP A 93 4.85 -24.76 1.31
CA ASP A 93 5.27 -23.40 1.63
C ASP A 93 5.82 -23.25 3.05
N TYR A 94 5.66 -24.26 3.93
CA TYR A 94 5.90 -24.16 5.37
C TYR A 94 7.27 -23.55 5.70
N GLU A 95 8.34 -24.08 5.13
CA GLU A 95 9.70 -23.68 5.50
C GLU A 95 9.98 -22.22 5.12
N ASP A 96 9.46 -21.75 3.98
CA ASP A 96 9.62 -20.38 3.56
C ASP A 96 8.75 -19.41 4.36
N ILE A 97 7.53 -19.82 4.70
CA ILE A 97 6.65 -19.07 5.60
C ILE A 97 7.32 -18.96 6.98
N ARG A 98 7.80 -20.07 7.56
CA ARG A 98 8.49 -20.12 8.86
C ARG A 98 9.73 -19.22 8.85
N ARG A 99 10.59 -19.33 7.83
CA ARG A 99 11.79 -18.50 7.67
C ARG A 99 11.44 -17.02 7.57
N LYS A 100 10.39 -16.67 6.82
CA LYS A 100 9.88 -15.30 6.68
C LYS A 100 9.45 -14.73 8.03
N TYR A 101 8.65 -15.47 8.79
CA TYR A 101 8.16 -15.03 10.09
C TYR A 101 9.24 -15.00 11.18
N ALA A 102 10.20 -15.92 11.15
CA ALA A 102 11.38 -15.88 12.04
C ALA A 102 12.20 -14.59 11.83
N ARG A 103 12.46 -14.19 10.58
CA ARG A 103 13.13 -12.92 10.28
C ARG A 103 12.34 -11.71 10.78
N ARG A 104 11.01 -11.72 10.61
CA ARG A 104 10.12 -10.65 11.09
C ARG A 104 10.11 -10.57 12.62
N ALA A 105 10.09 -11.71 13.31
CA ALA A 105 10.10 -11.78 14.77
C ALA A 105 11.43 -11.25 15.34
N SER A 106 12.56 -11.66 14.77
CA SER A 106 13.88 -11.13 15.15
C SER A 106 13.93 -9.61 14.96
N ARG A 107 13.51 -9.10 13.80
CA ARG A 107 13.47 -7.65 13.54
C ARG A 107 12.55 -6.89 14.49
N PHE A 108 11.39 -7.47 14.82
CA PHE A 108 10.46 -6.93 15.80
C PHE A 108 11.14 -6.76 17.17
N LEU A 109 11.80 -7.82 17.66
CA LEU A 109 12.46 -7.80 18.96
C LEU A 109 13.62 -6.81 19.00
N GLU A 110 14.41 -6.71 17.93
CA GLU A 110 15.48 -5.72 17.85
C GLU A 110 14.95 -4.28 17.84
N ALA A 111 13.93 -4.00 17.02
CA ALA A 111 13.32 -2.67 16.97
C ALA A 111 12.71 -2.26 18.32
N ALA A 112 12.08 -3.22 19.03
CA ALA A 112 11.46 -2.98 20.34
C ALA A 112 12.47 -2.63 21.46
N LYS A 113 13.79 -2.78 21.23
CA LYS A 113 14.84 -2.29 22.15
C LYS A 113 15.09 -0.79 22.02
N GLU A 114 14.65 -0.17 20.94
CA GLU A 114 14.67 1.28 20.72
C GLU A 114 13.28 1.89 20.96
N PRO A 115 13.16 3.21 21.20
CA PRO A 115 11.85 3.86 21.36
C PRO A 115 10.91 3.53 20.20
N THR A 116 9.89 2.71 20.47
CA THR A 116 8.99 2.16 19.46
C THR A 116 7.55 2.43 19.84
N VAL A 117 6.76 2.90 18.88
CA VAL A 117 5.30 2.94 19.03
C VAL A 117 4.65 1.77 18.31
N PHE A 118 3.81 1.06 19.04
CA PHE A 118 3.04 -0.06 18.54
C PHE A 118 1.62 0.38 18.18
N PHE A 119 1.12 -0.09 17.05
CA PHE A 119 -0.23 0.23 16.56
C PHE A 119 -1.10 -1.02 16.57
N ARG A 120 -2.25 -0.96 17.22
CA ARG A 120 -3.20 -2.07 17.30
C ARG A 120 -4.58 -1.63 16.82
N TYR A 121 -5.08 -2.25 15.77
CA TYR A 121 -6.51 -2.18 15.46
C TYR A 121 -7.27 -3.02 16.48
N VAL A 122 -8.34 -2.46 17.04
CA VAL A 122 -9.19 -3.11 18.03
C VAL A 122 -10.36 -3.74 17.29
N ARG A 123 -10.56 -5.04 17.48
CA ARG A 123 -11.52 -5.84 16.72
C ARG A 123 -12.97 -5.46 17.02
N ASP A 124 -13.29 -5.38 18.31
CA ASP A 124 -14.66 -5.31 18.80
C ASP A 124 -14.70 -4.79 20.26
N ASN A 125 -15.90 -4.71 20.82
CA ASN A 125 -16.12 -4.29 22.20
C ASN A 125 -15.57 -5.27 23.24
N GLU A 126 -15.38 -6.55 22.90
CA GLU A 126 -14.77 -7.52 23.81
C GLU A 126 -13.28 -7.22 23.98
N GLU A 127 -12.59 -6.91 22.89
CA GLU A 127 -11.19 -6.51 22.95
C GLU A 127 -11.00 -5.16 23.65
N ILE A 128 -11.93 -4.22 23.51
CA ILE A 128 -11.93 -2.98 24.32
C ILE A 128 -11.97 -3.30 25.82
N ARG A 129 -12.88 -4.19 26.25
CA ARG A 129 -12.94 -4.63 27.66
C ARG A 129 -11.65 -5.31 28.09
N TYR A 130 -11.12 -6.22 27.27
CA TYR A 130 -9.85 -6.87 27.54
C TYR A 130 -8.71 -5.86 27.74
N ILE A 131 -8.62 -4.82 26.90
CA ILE A 131 -7.61 -3.75 27.03
C ILE A 131 -7.75 -3.02 28.36
N GLN A 132 -8.97 -2.66 28.75
CA GLN A 132 -9.24 -1.98 30.02
C GLN A 132 -8.84 -2.82 31.23
N GLU A 133 -9.22 -4.10 31.23
CA GLU A 133 -8.97 -5.04 32.32
C GLU A 133 -7.49 -5.45 32.42
N ASN A 134 -6.74 -5.43 31.31
CA ASN A 134 -5.35 -5.92 31.23
C ASN A 134 -4.32 -4.80 31.03
N ARG A 135 -4.66 -3.54 31.34
CA ARG A 135 -3.79 -2.37 31.09
C ARG A 135 -2.37 -2.53 31.67
N CYS A 136 -2.24 -3.00 32.91
CA CYS A 136 -0.93 -3.20 33.55
C CYS A 136 -0.09 -4.26 32.84
N ARG A 137 -0.71 -5.34 32.37
CA ARG A 137 -0.02 -6.40 31.61
C ARG A 137 0.42 -5.90 30.24
N ILE A 138 -0.45 -5.17 29.55
CA ILE A 138 -0.13 -4.55 28.26
C ILE A 138 1.07 -3.63 28.43
N GLU A 139 1.03 -2.70 29.37
CA GLU A 139 2.09 -1.72 29.59
C GLU A 139 3.42 -2.41 29.94
N SER A 140 3.41 -3.34 30.89
CA SER A 140 4.61 -4.10 31.26
C SER A 140 5.19 -4.92 30.11
N THR A 141 4.33 -5.48 29.24
CA THR A 141 4.78 -6.24 28.06
C THR A 141 5.42 -5.34 27.02
N ILE A 142 4.75 -4.23 26.67
CA ILE A 142 5.21 -3.30 25.63
C ILE A 142 6.50 -2.59 26.05
N LYS A 143 6.60 -2.22 27.34
CA LYS A 143 7.75 -1.51 27.90
C LYS A 143 8.88 -2.43 28.36
N LYS A 144 8.72 -3.76 28.24
CA LYS A 144 9.70 -4.76 28.72
C LYS A 144 11.10 -4.56 28.16
N LEU A 145 11.21 -4.25 26.86
CA LEU A 145 12.51 -4.09 26.17
C LEU A 145 12.99 -2.65 26.12
N ASN A 146 12.07 -1.68 26.21
CA ASN A 146 12.41 -0.27 26.30
C ASN A 146 11.28 0.49 27.03
N PRO A 147 11.57 1.23 28.12
CA PRO A 147 10.55 1.93 28.88
C PRO A 147 9.88 3.09 28.12
N ARG A 148 10.47 3.54 27.02
CA ARG A 148 9.91 4.57 26.12
C ARG A 148 9.04 3.98 25.01
N ASN A 149 8.81 2.67 25.00
CA ASN A 149 7.84 2.09 24.09
C ASN A 149 6.42 2.46 24.48
N GLU A 150 5.59 2.72 23.49
CA GLU A 150 4.19 3.08 23.68
C GLU A 150 3.29 2.27 22.75
N ILE A 151 2.00 2.21 23.06
CA ILE A 151 1.00 1.54 22.23
C ILE A 151 -0.20 2.46 21.97
N ILE A 152 -0.64 2.52 20.73
CA ILE A 152 -1.82 3.26 20.29
C ILE A 152 -2.87 2.26 19.79
N PHE A 153 -4.07 2.36 20.36
CA PHE A 153 -5.23 1.55 19.98
C PHE A 153 -6.14 2.32 19.03
N PHE A 154 -6.57 1.65 17.97
CA PHE A 154 -7.52 2.17 16.99
C PHE A 154 -8.83 1.41 17.13
N PRO A 155 -9.84 1.99 17.81
CA PRO A 155 -11.14 1.35 17.95
C PRO A 155 -11.79 1.11 16.59
N PRO A 156 -12.70 0.13 16.46
CA PRO A 156 -13.47 -0.02 15.24
C PRO A 156 -14.30 1.26 15.02
N SER A 157 -14.29 1.79 13.80
CA SER A 157 -15.08 2.97 13.44
C SER A 157 -16.56 2.72 13.71
N THR A 158 -17.22 3.61 14.45
CA THR A 158 -18.65 3.53 14.84
C THR A 158 -19.63 3.83 13.70
N GLY A 159 -19.36 3.32 12.49
CA GLY A 159 -20.21 3.50 11.33
C GLY A 159 -20.01 2.33 10.38
N ASN A 160 -21.12 1.84 9.80
CA ASN A 160 -21.16 0.74 8.84
C ASN A 160 -20.13 0.95 7.71
N VAL A 161 -18.93 0.39 7.86
CA VAL A 161 -18.01 0.21 6.74
C VAL A 161 -18.33 -1.17 6.18
N ASN A 162 -19.07 -1.21 5.08
CA ASN A 162 -19.34 -2.44 4.33
C ASN A 162 -18.01 -3.13 4.05
N TYR A 163 -17.79 -4.31 4.64
CA TYR A 163 -16.52 -5.05 4.59
C TYR A 163 -16.00 -5.32 3.16
N VAL A 164 -16.88 -5.23 2.16
CA VAL A 164 -16.58 -5.46 0.73
C VAL A 164 -16.03 -4.21 0.02
N SER A 165 -16.33 -2.98 0.47
CA SER A 165 -15.83 -1.73 -0.15
C SER A 165 -14.58 -1.18 0.55
N ALA A 166 -14.02 -1.93 1.49
CA ALA A 166 -13.23 -1.37 2.58
C ALA A 166 -11.72 -1.63 2.45
N PHE A 167 -11.25 -2.21 1.35
CA PHE A 167 -9.80 -2.30 1.08
C PHE A 167 -9.17 -0.99 0.58
N SER A 168 -9.99 0.04 0.31
CA SER A 168 -9.56 1.28 -0.33
C SER A 168 -9.61 2.53 0.57
N THR A 169 -9.75 2.39 1.88
CA THR A 169 -9.67 3.55 2.78
C THR A 169 -8.79 3.20 3.98
N PRO A 170 -7.71 3.97 4.21
CA PRO A 170 -6.92 3.79 5.42
C PRO A 170 -7.78 3.92 6.67
N LEU A 171 -7.36 3.26 7.75
CA LEU A 171 -7.97 3.42 9.07
C LEU A 171 -7.76 4.82 9.66
N PHE A 172 -6.80 5.56 9.14
CA PHE A 172 -6.47 6.89 9.63
C PHE A 172 -7.25 7.94 8.85
N ASP A 173 -7.65 9.00 9.56
CA ASP A 173 -8.22 10.21 8.97
C ASP A 173 -7.05 11.13 8.57
N ASP A 174 -7.11 11.72 7.38
CA ASP A 174 -6.12 12.66 6.84
C ASP A 174 -5.95 13.92 7.73
N LYS A 175 -6.90 14.17 8.65
CA LYS A 175 -6.82 15.25 9.65
C LYS A 175 -5.83 14.97 10.79
N VAL A 176 -5.32 13.74 10.92
CA VAL A 176 -4.38 13.37 11.98
C VAL A 176 -2.95 13.60 11.51
N SER A 177 -2.28 14.64 12.05
CA SER A 177 -0.83 14.78 11.86
C SER A 177 -0.09 13.73 12.68
N PHE A 178 0.81 13.01 12.02
CA PHE A 178 1.70 12.03 12.64
C PHE A 178 3.14 12.57 12.80
N ASP A 179 3.37 13.87 12.60
CA ASP A 179 4.72 14.47 12.66
C ASP A 179 5.34 14.33 14.06
N ALA A 180 4.49 14.35 15.10
CA ALA A 180 4.90 14.12 16.49
C ALA A 180 5.24 12.65 16.77
N VAL A 181 4.79 11.71 15.93
CA VAL A 181 5.03 10.26 16.09
C VAL A 181 6.32 9.87 15.38
N LEU A 182 6.43 10.22 14.10
CA LEU A 182 7.61 9.93 13.28
C LEU A 182 7.93 11.14 12.39
N PRO A 183 9.20 11.59 12.33
CA PRO A 183 9.58 12.74 11.52
C PRO A 183 9.25 12.56 10.04
N PRO A 184 8.87 13.63 9.32
CA PRO A 184 8.50 13.56 7.90
C PRO A 184 9.52 12.85 7.01
N GLU A 185 10.83 13.02 7.25
CA GLU A 185 11.90 12.41 6.46
C GLU A 185 11.91 10.89 6.60
N LYS A 186 11.70 10.39 7.82
CA LYS A 186 11.58 8.94 8.10
C LYS A 186 10.31 8.37 7.52
N ARG A 187 9.18 9.09 7.60
CA ARG A 187 7.93 8.66 6.96
C ARG A 187 8.08 8.55 5.46
N LEU A 188 8.70 9.55 4.84
CA LEU A 188 9.01 9.54 3.42
C LEU A 188 9.88 8.33 3.07
N GLN A 189 10.94 8.07 3.83
CA GLN A 189 11.79 6.87 3.66
C GLN A 189 10.98 5.56 3.72
N ASN A 190 10.07 5.43 4.68
CA ASN A 190 9.20 4.26 4.81
C ASN A 190 8.24 4.12 3.61
N ILE A 191 7.66 5.23 3.14
CA ILE A 191 6.84 5.27 1.92
C ILE A 191 7.68 4.81 0.72
N ARG A 192 8.90 5.34 0.54
CA ARG A 192 9.81 4.93 -0.54
C ARG A 192 10.05 3.43 -0.50
N PHE A 193 10.38 2.90 0.68
CA PHE A 193 10.63 1.47 0.86
C PHE A 193 9.39 0.65 0.51
N PHE A 194 8.20 1.04 1.00
CA PHE A 194 6.97 0.32 0.71
C PHE A 194 6.61 0.33 -0.77
N LEU A 195 6.72 1.49 -1.42
CA LEU A 195 6.44 1.63 -2.84
C LEU A 195 7.38 0.78 -3.69
N THR A 196 8.69 0.83 -3.43
CA THR A 196 9.68 0.05 -4.19
C THR A 196 9.61 -1.45 -3.93
N SER A 197 9.24 -1.88 -2.71
CA SER A 197 9.22 -3.30 -2.34
C SER A 197 7.88 -4.01 -2.58
N ASN A 198 6.75 -3.29 -2.64
CA ASN A 198 5.41 -3.90 -2.70
C ASN A 198 4.48 -3.29 -3.76
N LEU A 199 4.42 -1.98 -3.94
CA LEU A 199 3.42 -1.39 -4.84
C LEU A 199 3.91 -1.30 -6.29
N LEU A 200 5.10 -0.77 -6.53
CA LEU A 200 5.65 -0.62 -7.88
C LEU A 200 6.03 -1.95 -8.52
N LYS A 201 6.34 -2.98 -7.72
CA LYS A 201 6.68 -4.32 -8.22
C LYS A 201 5.45 -5.10 -8.71
N TYR A 202 4.26 -4.83 -8.16
CA TYR A 202 3.06 -5.64 -8.41
C TYR A 202 1.92 -4.84 -9.05
N ASN A 203 1.72 -3.57 -8.69
CA ASN A 203 0.69 -2.72 -9.26
C ASN A 203 0.95 -1.20 -8.98
N PRO A 204 1.84 -0.53 -9.74
CA PRO A 204 2.02 0.94 -9.74
C PRO A 204 0.70 1.72 -9.83
N THR A 205 -0.31 1.06 -10.37
CA THR A 205 -1.74 1.33 -10.38
C THR A 205 -2.32 2.06 -9.19
N TYR A 206 -2.12 1.36 -8.09
CA TYR A 206 -2.65 1.71 -6.78
C TYR A 206 -2.05 3.01 -6.28
N SER A 207 -0.77 3.27 -6.57
CA SER A 207 -0.12 4.46 -6.04
C SER A 207 -0.77 5.77 -6.52
N LEU A 208 -1.41 5.75 -7.70
CA LEU A 208 -2.10 6.91 -8.28
C LEU A 208 -3.45 7.23 -7.64
N ILE A 209 -4.15 6.25 -7.06
CA ILE A 209 -5.48 6.46 -6.49
C ILE A 209 -5.47 6.74 -5.00
N PHE A 210 -4.38 6.45 -4.31
CA PHE A 210 -4.25 6.70 -2.89
C PHE A 210 -3.56 8.05 -2.65
N PRO A 211 -4.26 9.07 -2.11
CA PRO A 211 -3.71 10.41 -1.94
C PRO A 211 -2.32 10.42 -1.27
N PRO A 212 -2.06 9.66 -0.19
CA PRO A 212 -0.73 9.67 0.44
C PRO A 212 0.43 9.17 -0.44
N PHE A 213 0.12 8.44 -1.51
CA PHE A 213 1.10 7.91 -2.47
C PHE A 213 1.06 8.61 -3.83
N ARG A 214 -0.02 9.35 -4.11
CA ARG A 214 -0.30 9.93 -5.42
C ARG A 214 0.79 10.91 -5.82
N ASP A 215 1.07 11.88 -4.97
CA ASP A 215 2.08 12.91 -5.24
C ASP A 215 3.48 12.28 -5.35
N TYR A 216 3.81 11.37 -4.44
CA TYR A 216 5.10 10.68 -4.49
C TYR A 216 5.28 9.89 -5.79
N ALA A 217 4.26 9.13 -6.21
CA ALA A 217 4.30 8.35 -7.44
C ALA A 217 4.36 9.24 -8.67
N ALA A 218 3.57 10.33 -8.69
CA ALA A 218 3.62 11.34 -9.74
C ALA A 218 5.05 11.89 -9.89
N GLU A 219 5.64 12.40 -8.81
CA GLU A 219 6.95 13.04 -8.83
C GLU A 219 8.11 12.09 -9.12
N ASN A 220 8.11 10.89 -8.55
CA ASN A 220 9.29 10.02 -8.52
C ASN A 220 9.24 8.89 -9.54
N PHE A 221 8.05 8.58 -10.07
CA PHE A 221 7.86 7.41 -10.93
C PHE A 221 7.26 7.74 -12.29
N LEU A 222 6.31 8.69 -12.32
CA LEU A 222 5.58 9.04 -13.54
C LEU A 222 6.17 10.26 -14.25
N ALA A 223 6.72 11.21 -13.49
CA ALA A 223 7.28 12.45 -14.02
C ALA A 223 8.45 12.20 -14.97
N GLY A 224 8.55 13.04 -16.00
CA GLY A 224 9.61 12.96 -17.01
C GLY A 224 9.50 11.78 -17.98
N LYS A 225 8.48 10.92 -17.83
CA LYS A 225 8.19 9.82 -18.76
C LYS A 225 7.06 10.19 -19.72
N SER A 226 7.14 9.65 -20.93
CA SER A 226 6.07 9.73 -21.93
C SER A 226 5.15 8.51 -21.80
N TRP A 227 3.85 8.75 -21.66
CA TRP A 227 2.85 7.73 -21.37
C TRP A 227 1.84 7.54 -22.51
N PHE A 228 1.50 6.28 -22.78
CA PHE A 228 0.38 5.89 -23.63
C PHE A 228 -0.68 5.18 -22.80
N ILE A 229 -1.95 5.29 -23.22
CA ILE A 229 -3.08 4.60 -22.59
C ILE A 229 -3.76 3.71 -23.63
N TRP A 230 -3.81 2.41 -23.36
CA TRP A 230 -4.55 1.45 -24.17
C TRP A 230 -5.97 1.29 -23.65
N GLY A 231 -6.93 1.72 -24.46
CA GLY A 231 -8.36 1.68 -24.15
C GLY A 231 -8.94 3.09 -24.07
N THR A 232 -9.89 3.39 -24.95
CA THR A 232 -10.56 4.70 -25.06
C THR A 232 -11.97 4.73 -24.44
N GLY A 233 -12.30 3.70 -23.65
CA GLY A 233 -13.56 3.63 -22.92
C GLY A 233 -13.54 4.47 -21.64
N ARG A 234 -14.59 4.32 -20.83
CA ARG A 234 -14.75 5.02 -19.53
C ARG A 234 -13.52 4.92 -18.62
N HIS A 235 -12.85 3.77 -18.59
CA HIS A 235 -11.66 3.57 -17.76
C HIS A 235 -10.44 4.34 -18.26
N GLY A 236 -10.25 4.40 -19.58
CA GLY A 236 -9.17 5.18 -20.20
C GLY A 236 -9.31 6.67 -19.92
N ASP A 237 -10.53 7.19 -20.04
CA ASP A 237 -10.83 8.59 -19.70
C ASP A 237 -10.51 8.91 -18.23
N ARG A 238 -10.88 8.01 -17.31
CA ARG A 238 -10.62 8.16 -15.88
C ARG A 238 -9.13 8.14 -15.54
N ILE A 239 -8.36 7.24 -16.14
CA ILE A 239 -6.90 7.17 -15.95
C ILE A 239 -6.23 8.44 -16.50
N LYS A 240 -6.70 8.92 -17.64
CA LYS A 240 -6.22 10.18 -18.21
C LYS A 240 -6.47 11.36 -17.26
N ALA A 241 -7.67 11.47 -16.67
CA ALA A 241 -7.96 12.53 -15.71
C ALA A 241 -6.99 12.51 -14.52
N LEU A 242 -6.76 11.33 -13.94
CA LEU A 242 -5.80 11.13 -12.85
C LEU A 242 -4.38 11.57 -13.21
N LEU A 243 -3.89 11.19 -14.39
CA LEU A 243 -2.55 11.55 -14.84
C LEU A 243 -2.42 13.05 -15.14
N GLN A 244 -3.44 13.66 -15.74
CA GLN A 244 -3.44 15.08 -16.09
C GLN A 244 -3.49 16.00 -14.87
N GLU A 245 -4.25 15.63 -13.83
CA GLU A 245 -4.26 16.37 -12.56
C GLU A 245 -2.88 16.43 -11.90
N GLN A 246 -2.05 15.43 -12.16
CA GLN A 246 -0.68 15.32 -11.67
C GLN A 246 0.35 15.91 -12.64
N GLY A 247 -0.09 16.61 -13.69
CA GLY A 247 0.79 17.19 -14.70
C GLY A 247 1.54 16.15 -15.57
N ILE A 248 1.10 14.89 -15.56
CA ILE A 248 1.76 13.82 -16.31
C ILE A 248 1.37 13.90 -17.80
N ARG A 249 2.40 13.87 -18.65
CA ARG A 249 2.25 13.96 -20.10
C ARG A 249 1.77 12.64 -20.70
N ILE A 250 0.62 12.69 -21.36
CA ILE A 250 0.06 11.60 -22.16
C ILE A 250 0.34 11.88 -23.65
N GLU A 251 1.05 10.98 -24.32
CA GLU A 251 1.42 11.16 -25.72
C GLU A 251 0.28 10.78 -26.65
N GLY A 252 -0.45 9.70 -26.36
CA GLY A 252 -1.53 9.21 -27.20
C GLY A 252 -2.34 8.08 -26.57
N PHE A 253 -3.39 7.69 -27.28
CA PHE A 253 -4.28 6.59 -26.91
C PHE A 253 -4.19 5.47 -27.94
N ILE A 254 -4.30 4.24 -27.48
CA ILE A 254 -4.26 3.04 -28.32
C ILE A 254 -5.59 2.31 -28.19
N ASP A 255 -6.15 1.83 -29.29
CA ASP A 255 -7.33 0.96 -29.26
C ASP A 255 -7.22 -0.14 -30.31
N SER A 256 -7.65 -1.35 -29.94
CA SER A 256 -7.61 -2.52 -30.83
C SER A 256 -8.72 -2.49 -31.88
N ALA A 257 -9.76 -1.67 -31.68
CA ALA A 257 -10.90 -1.55 -32.56
C ALA A 257 -10.56 -0.65 -33.78
N PRO A 258 -10.50 -1.19 -35.02
CA PRO A 258 -10.11 -0.42 -36.20
C PRO A 258 -11.01 0.78 -36.48
N GLU A 259 -12.30 0.68 -36.15
CA GLU A 259 -13.26 1.77 -36.32
C GLU A 259 -13.04 2.95 -35.37
N LYS A 260 -12.20 2.79 -34.34
CA LYS A 260 -11.80 3.87 -33.44
C LYS A 260 -10.48 4.50 -33.84
N GLN A 261 -9.59 3.75 -34.50
CA GLN A 261 -8.29 4.23 -34.92
C GLN A 261 -8.43 5.39 -35.92
N GLY A 262 -7.53 6.37 -35.84
CA GLY A 262 -7.59 7.60 -36.63
C GLY A 262 -8.65 8.61 -36.17
N LYS A 263 -9.55 8.25 -35.26
CA LYS A 263 -10.44 9.23 -34.60
C LYS A 263 -9.71 9.96 -33.49
N GLU A 264 -10.28 11.09 -33.08
CA GLU A 264 -9.77 11.87 -31.96
C GLU A 264 -10.42 11.44 -30.65
N PHE A 265 -9.61 11.34 -29.60
CA PHE A 265 -10.02 11.17 -28.21
C PHE A 265 -9.23 12.14 -27.34
N CYS A 266 -9.94 13.08 -26.71
CA CYS A 266 -9.35 14.11 -25.86
C CYS A 266 -8.20 14.91 -26.51
N GLY A 267 -8.34 15.38 -27.76
CA GLY A 267 -7.30 16.16 -28.42
C GLY A 267 -6.13 15.35 -28.97
N LYS A 268 -6.21 14.02 -28.96
CA LYS A 268 -5.17 13.09 -29.43
C LYS A 268 -5.77 12.07 -30.38
N THR A 269 -5.03 11.72 -31.42
CA THR A 269 -5.43 10.63 -32.33
C THR A 269 -5.34 9.29 -31.62
N ILE A 270 -6.35 8.44 -31.81
CA ILE A 270 -6.32 7.04 -31.37
C ILE A 270 -5.50 6.25 -32.39
N CYS A 271 -4.42 5.63 -31.95
CA CYS A 271 -3.51 4.85 -32.78
C CYS A 271 -3.79 3.35 -32.65
N SER A 272 -3.34 2.57 -33.63
CA SER A 272 -3.12 1.14 -33.44
C SER A 272 -1.84 0.90 -32.64
N TRP A 273 -1.61 -0.32 -32.17
CA TRP A 273 -0.32 -0.67 -31.54
C TRP A 273 0.83 -0.58 -32.53
N ASP A 274 0.61 -1.03 -33.77
CA ASP A 274 1.66 -1.06 -34.79
C ASP A 274 2.17 0.35 -35.14
N ASP A 275 1.32 1.37 -35.03
CA ASP A 275 1.69 2.77 -35.25
C ASP A 275 2.67 3.31 -34.20
N VAL A 276 2.64 2.75 -32.98
CA VAL A 276 3.41 3.26 -31.83
C VAL A 276 4.40 2.23 -31.28
N ALA A 277 4.45 1.03 -31.87
CA ALA A 277 5.33 -0.07 -31.50
C ALA A 277 6.79 0.32 -31.77
N GLY A 278 7.45 0.82 -30.72
CA GLY A 278 8.83 1.33 -30.78
C GLY A 278 8.99 2.71 -30.15
N GLU A 279 7.92 3.49 -30.08
CA GLU A 279 7.85 4.79 -29.40
C GLU A 279 7.24 4.68 -28.01
N ALA A 280 6.24 3.82 -27.84
CA ALA A 280 5.54 3.62 -26.58
C ALA A 280 6.44 2.92 -25.56
N ARG A 281 7.14 3.69 -24.70
CA ARG A 281 8.00 3.16 -23.63
C ARG A 281 7.25 2.82 -22.36
N ASN A 282 6.16 3.52 -22.07
CA ASN A 282 5.37 3.34 -20.86
C ASN A 282 3.88 3.28 -21.22
N LEU A 283 3.23 2.18 -20.87
CA LEU A 283 1.89 1.84 -21.35
C LEU A 283 0.95 1.46 -20.21
N PHE A 284 -0.13 2.21 -20.03
CA PHE A 284 -1.25 1.82 -19.18
C PHE A 284 -2.29 1.00 -19.96
N ILE A 285 -2.73 -0.14 -19.43
CA ILE A 285 -3.81 -0.95 -20.03
C ILE A 285 -5.12 -0.69 -19.27
N ALA A 286 -6.01 0.11 -19.86
CA ALA A 286 -7.27 0.57 -19.30
C ALA A 286 -8.48 -0.27 -19.75
N ILE A 287 -8.36 -1.61 -19.72
CA ILE A 287 -9.37 -2.53 -20.24
C ILE A 287 -9.85 -3.49 -19.12
N MET A 288 -11.16 -3.68 -19.01
CA MET A 288 -11.76 -4.57 -18.01
C MET A 288 -11.65 -6.05 -18.37
N ASP A 289 -11.82 -6.36 -19.65
CA ASP A 289 -11.83 -7.73 -20.15
C ASP A 289 -10.46 -8.41 -19.98
N LYS A 290 -10.46 -9.54 -19.27
CA LYS A 290 -9.23 -10.24 -18.91
C LYS A 290 -8.51 -10.82 -20.13
N GLU A 291 -9.25 -11.41 -21.06
CA GLU A 291 -8.68 -12.04 -22.25
C GLU A 291 -8.05 -10.99 -23.16
N ALA A 292 -8.72 -9.86 -23.36
CA ALA A 292 -8.19 -8.72 -24.11
C ALA A 292 -6.92 -8.17 -23.46
N ARG A 293 -6.87 -8.04 -22.13
CA ARG A 293 -5.64 -7.59 -21.43
C ARG A 293 -4.48 -8.54 -21.64
N GLU A 294 -4.68 -9.85 -21.48
CA GLU A 294 -3.62 -10.84 -21.69
C GLU A 294 -3.17 -10.88 -23.16
N HIS A 295 -4.10 -10.72 -24.10
CA HIS A 295 -3.78 -10.59 -25.51
C HIS A 295 -2.90 -9.38 -25.80
N ILE A 296 -3.23 -8.21 -25.23
CA ILE A 296 -2.43 -6.98 -25.37
C ILE A 296 -1.03 -7.17 -24.79
N LYS A 297 -0.91 -7.77 -23.60
CA LYS A 297 0.40 -8.07 -22.99
C LYS A 297 1.25 -8.97 -23.89
N ALA A 298 0.64 -10.01 -24.48
CA ALA A 298 1.33 -10.90 -25.39
C ALA A 298 1.79 -10.16 -26.67
N LEU A 299 0.93 -9.31 -27.22
CA LEU A 299 1.21 -8.50 -28.41
C LEU A 299 2.39 -7.53 -28.19
N VAL A 300 2.40 -6.81 -27.06
CA VAL A 300 3.49 -5.89 -26.70
C VAL A 300 4.81 -6.65 -26.54
N ARG A 301 4.80 -7.77 -25.78
CA ARG A 301 5.99 -8.61 -25.58
C ARG A 301 6.55 -9.16 -26.88
N ALA A 302 5.68 -9.58 -27.81
CA ALA A 302 6.09 -10.09 -29.12
C ALA A 302 6.72 -8.99 -29.99
N SER A 303 6.25 -7.74 -29.90
CA SER A 303 6.88 -6.61 -30.58
C SER A 303 8.24 -6.24 -29.99
N ASP A 304 8.39 -6.26 -28.67
CA ASP A 304 9.67 -5.98 -28.00
C ASP A 304 10.76 -7.02 -28.34
N MET A 305 10.39 -8.29 -28.49
CA MET A 305 11.32 -9.35 -28.94
C MET A 305 11.86 -9.13 -30.36
N ARG A 306 11.12 -8.42 -31.22
CA ARG A 306 11.52 -8.12 -32.59
C ARG A 306 12.42 -6.88 -32.69
N SER A 307 12.51 -6.07 -31.64
CA SER A 307 13.33 -4.85 -31.56
C SER A 307 14.11 -4.78 -30.23
N PRO A 308 15.23 -5.51 -30.08
CA PRO A 308 15.97 -5.59 -28.83
C PRO A 308 16.61 -4.24 -28.47
N GLY A 309 16.19 -3.64 -27.35
CA GLY A 309 16.64 -2.33 -26.87
C GLY A 309 15.51 -1.33 -26.59
N ALA A 310 14.26 -1.72 -26.86
CA ALA A 310 13.09 -0.87 -26.90
C ALA A 310 11.97 -1.30 -25.92
N GLY A 311 12.30 -1.99 -24.82
CA GLY A 311 11.31 -2.62 -23.94
C GLY A 311 10.20 -1.66 -23.49
N THR A 312 8.96 -2.05 -23.72
CA THR A 312 7.77 -1.34 -23.28
C THR A 312 7.43 -1.77 -21.85
N GLU A 313 7.44 -0.83 -20.91
CA GLU A 313 6.95 -1.09 -19.56
C GLU A 313 5.41 -1.10 -19.56
N ILE A 314 4.82 -2.24 -19.19
CA ILE A 314 3.37 -2.44 -19.15
C ILE A 314 2.85 -2.27 -17.73
N TYR A 315 1.79 -1.46 -17.61
CA TYR A 315 1.10 -1.12 -16.38
C TYR A 315 -0.36 -1.58 -16.48
N ASP A 316 -0.63 -2.80 -16.00
CA ASP A 316 -1.99 -3.35 -16.00
C ASP A 316 -2.83 -2.75 -14.88
N MET A 317 -3.95 -2.13 -15.26
CA MET A 317 -4.85 -1.40 -14.39
C MET A 317 -5.96 -2.27 -13.81
N GLU A 318 -5.89 -3.61 -13.90
CA GLU A 318 -6.95 -4.55 -13.47
C GLU A 318 -7.62 -4.14 -12.15
N ASP A 319 -6.82 -3.94 -11.11
CA ASP A 319 -7.34 -3.66 -9.78
C ASP A 319 -7.91 -2.24 -9.66
N LEU A 320 -7.31 -1.26 -10.37
CA LEU A 320 -7.91 0.07 -10.47
C LEU A 320 -9.24 -0.01 -11.20
N ASN A 321 -9.32 -0.76 -12.29
CA ASN A 321 -10.52 -0.89 -13.09
C ASN A 321 -11.64 -1.56 -12.28
N LYS A 322 -11.33 -2.58 -11.46
CA LYS A 322 -12.25 -3.20 -10.50
C LYS A 322 -12.76 -2.19 -9.46
N GLN A 323 -11.88 -1.36 -8.91
CA GLN A 323 -12.26 -0.33 -7.94
C GLN A 323 -13.12 0.78 -8.57
N LEU A 324 -12.79 1.21 -9.79
CA LEU A 324 -13.54 2.21 -10.53
C LEU A 324 -14.89 1.69 -11.05
N ALA A 325 -15.06 0.37 -11.23
CA ALA A 325 -16.27 -0.22 -11.80
C ALA A 325 -17.54 0.03 -10.97
N GLY A 326 -17.41 0.34 -9.67
CA GLY A 326 -18.52 0.60 -8.75
C GLY A 326 -18.74 2.07 -8.35
N LEU A 327 -17.89 2.99 -8.82
CA LEU A 327 -17.93 4.40 -8.39
C LEU A 327 -18.61 5.30 -9.43
N SER A 328 -19.50 6.17 -8.94
CA SER A 328 -20.09 7.27 -9.70
C SER A 328 -19.04 8.33 -10.03
N ASP A 329 -19.29 9.09 -11.09
CA ASP A 329 -18.38 10.17 -11.50
C ASP A 329 -18.26 11.26 -10.41
N SER A 330 -19.29 11.47 -9.58
CA SER A 330 -19.24 12.34 -8.40
C SER A 330 -18.36 11.80 -7.27
N GLU A 331 -18.35 10.48 -7.02
CA GLU A 331 -17.49 9.87 -6.01
C GLU A 331 -16.03 9.91 -6.44
N ILE A 332 -15.77 9.70 -7.73
CA ILE A 332 -14.44 9.82 -8.32
C ILE A 332 -13.98 11.27 -8.24
N LEU A 333 -14.78 12.24 -8.69
CA LEU A 333 -14.45 13.66 -8.58
C LEU A 333 -14.18 14.07 -7.12
N ALA A 334 -14.89 13.52 -6.13
CA ALA A 334 -14.61 13.76 -4.72
C ALA A 334 -13.29 13.11 -4.24
N MET A 335 -12.88 11.98 -4.82
CA MET A 335 -11.55 11.37 -4.59
C MET A 335 -10.41 12.15 -5.28
N LEU A 336 -10.74 12.92 -6.32
CA LEU A 336 -9.80 13.78 -7.05
C LEU A 336 -9.71 15.18 -6.41
N SER A 337 -10.82 15.71 -5.91
CA SER A 337 -10.94 17.08 -5.40
C SER A 337 -10.51 17.28 -3.95
N LYS A 338 -10.22 16.20 -3.20
CA LYS A 338 -9.90 16.30 -1.75
C LYS A 338 -8.52 16.87 -1.44
N ASP A 339 -7.73 17.26 -2.45
CA ASP A 339 -6.37 17.78 -2.29
C ASP A 339 -6.13 19.19 -2.87
N SER A 340 -7.11 20.08 -2.81
CA SER A 340 -6.84 21.53 -2.95
C SER A 340 -6.43 22.20 -1.63
N GLY A 341 -6.06 21.42 -0.62
CA GLY A 341 -5.57 21.88 0.68
C GLY A 341 -4.13 22.37 0.60
N LYS A 342 -3.93 23.56 0.02
CA LYS A 342 -2.69 24.36 0.05
C LYS A 342 -1.82 24.07 1.29
N HIS A 343 -0.61 23.54 1.08
CA HIS A 343 0.49 23.78 2.01
C HIS A 343 0.83 25.29 1.99
N PRO A 344 0.78 26.01 3.12
CA PRO A 344 1.30 27.37 3.17
C PRO A 344 2.82 27.32 3.31
N GLY A 345 3.53 27.83 2.29
CA GLY A 345 4.81 28.50 2.47
C GLY A 345 6.07 27.73 2.14
N VAL A 346 6.51 27.83 0.89
CA VAL A 346 7.93 28.05 0.57
C VAL A 346 7.99 29.08 -0.57
N PRO A 347 8.41 30.34 -0.32
CA PRO A 347 8.74 31.25 -1.41
C PRO A 347 10.04 30.79 -2.07
N ALA A 348 10.07 30.82 -3.40
CA ALA A 348 11.29 30.62 -4.18
C ALA A 348 12.38 31.62 -3.74
N ALA A 349 13.49 31.11 -3.21
CA ALA A 349 14.65 31.94 -2.91
C ALA A 349 15.43 32.21 -4.20
N SER A 350 15.41 33.46 -4.64
CA SER A 350 16.32 34.01 -5.65
C SER A 350 17.78 33.98 -5.13
N PRO A 351 18.80 33.91 -6.02
CA PRO A 351 20.19 33.81 -5.61
C PRO A 351 20.70 35.12 -4.98
N PRO A 352 21.76 35.06 -4.15
CA PRO A 352 22.21 36.21 -3.37
C PRO A 352 22.92 37.25 -4.25
N ALA A 353 22.48 38.50 -4.14
CA ALA A 353 23.25 39.66 -4.56
C ALA A 353 24.12 40.16 -3.38
N SER A 354 25.42 40.17 -3.64
CA SER A 354 26.50 40.93 -2.99
C SER A 354 26.13 41.93 -1.88
N LEU A 355 26.68 41.71 -0.69
CA LEU A 355 26.91 42.76 0.32
C LEU A 355 28.23 43.48 0.00
N GLU A 356 28.13 44.71 -0.49
CA GLU A 356 29.19 45.71 -0.29
C GLU A 356 28.90 46.46 1.02
N LYS A 357 29.92 46.40 1.90
CA LYS A 357 30.24 47.25 3.06
C LYS A 357 29.40 47.11 4.33
#